data_AF-A0A357T2F0-F1
#
_entry.id   AF-A0A357T2F0-F1
#
_cell.length_a   1.000
_cell.length_b   1.000
_cell.length_c   1.000
_cell.angle_alpha   90.00
_cell.angle_beta   90.00
_cell.angle_gamma   90.00
#
_symmetry.space_group_name_H-M   'P 1'
#
loop_
_entity.id
_entity.type
_entity.pdbx_description
1 polymer ?
#
loop_
_entity_poly.entity_id
_entity_poly.type
_entity_poly.pdbx_seq_one_letter_code
_entity_poly.pdbx_strand_id
1 'polypeptide(L)' 'MIKKERAPRRVVILGYTNHNIGYVAPEHVYDEGGYEVNDSYRYYGLPSPLTRGAGEEIVRTLLTMLKKLKNL' A
#
# COMPACT_ATOMS: atom_id res chain seq x y z
N MET A 1 -9.84 -2.72 -5.64
CA MET A 1 -8.46 -2.92 -6.15
C MET A 1 -8.17 -1.84 -7.20
N ILE A 2 -7.10 -1.04 -7.07
CA ILE A 2 -6.89 0.24 -7.80
C ILE A 2 -7.13 0.14 -9.32
N LYS A 3 -6.60 -0.91 -9.98
CA LYS A 3 -6.78 -1.09 -11.44
C LYS A 3 -8.25 -1.25 -11.83
N LYS A 4 -9.03 -2.02 -11.05
CA LYS A 4 -10.48 -2.20 -11.27
C LYS A 4 -11.24 -0.89 -11.11
N GLU A 5 -10.93 -0.13 -10.06
CA GLU A 5 -11.56 1.18 -9.77
C GLU A 5 -11.28 2.26 -10.83
N ARG A 6 -10.25 2.06 -11.66
CA ARG A 6 -9.79 3.04 -12.65
C ARG A 6 -10.03 2.62 -14.09
N ALA A 7 -10.56 1.42 -14.33
CA ALA A 7 -10.93 0.98 -15.66
C ALA A 7 -11.86 2.01 -16.35
N PRO A 8 -11.71 2.25 -17.66
CA PRO A 8 -10.78 1.59 -18.59
C PRO A 8 -9.38 2.24 -18.66
N ARG A 9 -9.06 3.22 -17.78
CA ARG A 9 -7.77 3.90 -17.83
C ARG A 9 -6.64 2.92 -17.49
N ARG A 10 -5.53 3.01 -18.23
CA ARG A 10 -4.31 2.29 -17.93
C ARG A 10 -3.70 2.84 -16.64
N VAL A 11 -3.33 1.95 -15.72
CA VAL A 11 -2.73 2.29 -14.43
C VAL A 11 -1.43 1.52 -14.27
N VAL A 12 -0.35 2.26 -14.01
CA VAL A 12 0.95 1.72 -13.60
C VAL A 12 1.10 1.96 -12.09
N ILE A 13 1.58 0.94 -11.37
CA ILE A 13 1.89 1.04 -9.95
C ILE A 13 3.42 1.17 -9.84
N LEU A 14 3.87 2.23 -9.19
CA LEU A 14 5.29 2.49 -8.96
C LEU A 14 5.59 2.34 -7.48
N GLY A 15 6.32 1.30 -7.11
CA GLY A 15 6.91 1.16 -5.78
C GLY A 15 8.14 2.06 -5.62
N TYR A 16 8.60 2.21 -4.38
CA TYR A 16 9.84 2.95 -4.06
C TYR A 16 9.89 4.40 -4.58
N THR A 17 8.75 5.09 -4.56
CA THR A 17 8.66 6.51 -4.95
C THR A 17 8.65 7.41 -3.72
N ASN A 18 9.37 8.54 -3.79
CA ASN A 18 9.56 9.56 -2.73
C ASN A 18 10.29 9.08 -1.47
N HIS A 19 9.94 7.91 -0.93
CA HIS A 19 10.58 7.32 0.24
C HIS A 19 10.44 5.79 0.24
N ASN A 20 11.17 5.13 1.14
CA ASN A 20 11.11 3.69 1.34
C ASN A 20 10.70 3.38 2.78
N ILE A 21 9.41 3.08 2.98
CA ILE A 21 8.83 2.80 4.30
C ILE A 21 8.74 1.30 4.62
N GLY A 22 9.41 0.47 3.82
CA GLY A 22 9.28 -0.98 3.90
C GLY A 22 8.01 -1.51 3.26
N TYR A 23 7.53 -2.64 3.76
CA TYR A 23 6.42 -3.36 3.15
C TYR A 23 5.06 -2.85 3.64
N VAL A 24 4.14 -2.78 2.68
CA VAL A 24 2.72 -2.51 2.91
C VAL A 24 1.96 -3.72 2.38
N ALA A 25 1.28 -4.44 3.28
CA ALA A 25 0.55 -5.65 2.95
C ALA A 25 -0.97 -5.46 3.15
N PRO A 26 -1.81 -6.12 2.33
CA PRO A 26 -3.24 -6.24 2.60
C PRO A 26 -3.48 -7.10 3.84
N GLU A 27 -4.65 -6.94 4.47
CA GLU A 27 -4.95 -7.54 5.78
C GLU A 27 -4.79 -9.08 5.81
N HIS A 28 -5.25 -9.79 4.78
CA HIS A 28 -5.18 -11.26 4.75
C HIS A 28 -3.75 -11.81 4.78
N VAL A 29 -2.75 -11.06 4.30
CA VAL A 29 -1.34 -11.49 4.32
C VAL A 29 -0.79 -11.56 5.75
N TYR A 30 -1.38 -10.83 6.69
CA TYR A 30 -1.00 -10.95 8.10
C TYR A 30 -1.43 -12.28 8.73
N ASP A 31 -2.43 -12.97 8.17
CA ASP A 31 -2.83 -14.32 8.61
C ASP A 31 -1.92 -15.39 8.00
N GLU A 32 -1.42 -15.15 6.79
CA GLU A 32 -0.44 -16.01 6.11
C GLU A 32 0.96 -15.88 6.75
N GLY A 33 1.28 -14.69 7.27
CA GLY A 33 2.60 -14.38 7.79
C GLY A 33 3.62 -14.20 6.68
N GLY A 34 4.90 -14.43 7.00
CA GLY A 34 6.00 -14.34 6.04
C GLY A 34 6.87 -13.10 6.22
N TYR A 35 7.87 -12.98 5.37
CA TYR A 35 8.93 -11.98 5.51
C TYR A 35 8.37 -10.55 5.57
N GLU A 36 7.44 -10.24 4.68
CA GLU A 36 6.86 -8.91 4.50
C GLU A 36 6.22 -8.37 5.78
N VAL A 37 5.50 -9.22 6.51
CA VAL A 37 4.74 -8.82 7.71
C VAL A 37 5.47 -9.15 9.03
N ASN A 38 6.23 -10.24 9.09
CA ASN A 38 6.82 -10.73 10.34
C ASN A 38 8.23 -10.21 10.60
N ASP A 39 9.02 -9.91 9.54
CA ASP A 39 10.46 -9.70 9.70
C ASP A 39 10.97 -8.43 9.01
N SER A 40 10.36 -8.00 7.91
CA SER A 40 10.87 -6.94 7.03
C SER A 40 11.16 -5.63 7.78
N TYR A 41 10.30 -5.26 8.72
CA TYR A 41 10.42 -4.02 9.51
C TYR A 41 11.78 -3.90 10.21
N ARG A 42 12.39 -5.02 10.62
CA ARG A 42 13.72 -5.05 11.23
C ARG A 42 14.81 -4.60 10.25
N TYR A 43 14.72 -5.04 9.00
CA TYR A 43 15.66 -4.69 7.94
C TYR A 43 15.45 -3.27 7.40
N TYR A 44 14.25 -2.71 7.59
CA TYR A 44 13.95 -1.30 7.33
C TYR A 44 14.24 -0.38 8.51
N GLY A 45 14.78 -0.90 9.63
CA GLY A 45 15.09 -0.10 10.81
C GLY A 45 13.85 0.47 11.51
N LEU A 46 12.68 -0.14 11.31
CA LEU A 46 11.43 0.26 11.93
C LEU A 46 11.25 -0.45 13.27
N PRO A 47 10.53 0.16 14.24
CA PRO A 47 10.29 -0.46 15.55
C PRO A 47 9.28 -1.61 15.50
N SER A 48 8.41 -1.64 14.48
CA SER A 48 7.39 -2.67 14.27
C SER A 48 6.94 -2.73 12.81
N PRO A 49 6.23 -3.79 12.39
CA PRO A 49 5.45 -3.77 11.14
C PRO A 49 4.42 -2.64 11.15
N LEU A 50 3.93 -2.30 9.95
CA LEU A 50 2.73 -1.45 9.84
C LEU A 50 1.51 -2.19 10.40
N THR A 51 0.51 -1.41 10.84
CA THR A 51 -0.73 -1.97 11.37
C THR A 51 -1.47 -2.77 10.31
N ARG A 52 -2.03 -3.92 10.70
CA ARG A 52 -2.98 -4.70 9.89
C ARG A 52 -4.08 -3.76 9.34
N GLY A 53 -4.33 -3.83 8.04
CA GLY A 53 -5.25 -2.93 7.32
C GLY A 53 -4.61 -1.68 6.71
N ALA A 54 -3.31 -1.43 6.94
CA ALA A 54 -2.61 -0.27 6.37
C ALA A 54 -2.58 -0.28 4.82
N GLY A 55 -2.54 -1.46 4.18
CA GLY A 55 -2.61 -1.56 2.72
C GLY A 55 -3.92 -1.04 2.14
N GLU A 56 -5.04 -1.40 2.76
CA GLU A 56 -6.38 -0.93 2.41
C GLU A 56 -6.51 0.59 2.65
N GLU A 57 -5.93 1.10 3.74
CA GLU A 57 -5.89 2.53 4.05
C GLU A 57 -5.19 3.34 2.97
N ILE A 58 -4.01 2.87 2.54
CA ILE A 58 -3.22 3.52 1.49
C ILE A 58 -4.01 3.54 0.17
N VAL A 59 -4.63 2.42 -0.20
CA VAL A 59 -5.48 2.33 -1.40
C VAL A 59 -6.66 3.30 -1.31
N ARG A 60 -7.34 3.38 -0.17
CA ARG A 60 -8.49 4.29 0.04
C ARG A 60 -8.08 5.76 -0.06
N THR A 61 -6.94 6.10 0.55
CA THR A 61 -6.36 7.45 0.51
C THR A 61 -6.01 7.84 -0.93
N LEU A 62 -5.31 6.96 -1.66
CA LEU A 62 -4.97 7.17 -3.07
C LEU A 62 -6.23 7.43 -3.93
N LEU A 63 -7.27 6.60 -3.78
CA LEU A 63 -8.51 6.78 -4.54
C LEU A 63 -9.21 8.10 -4.21
N THR A 64 -9.13 8.55 -2.95
CA THR A 64 -9.65 9.85 -2.52
C THR A 64 -8.88 11.00 -3.16
N MET A 65 -7.54 10.94 -3.17
CA MET A 65 -6.70 11.95 -3.83
C MET A 65 -6.99 12.02 -5.34
N LEU A 66 -7.10 10.86 -5.99
CA LEU A 66 -7.40 10.80 -7.42
C LEU A 66 -8.81 11.30 -7.78
N LYS A 67 -9.78 11.31 -6.85
CA LYS A 67 -11.09 11.95 -7.04
C LYS A 67 -10.97 13.47 -7.03
N LYS A 68 -10.15 14.03 -6.13
CA LYS A 68 -9.90 15.48 -6.05
C LYS A 68 -9.22 16.01 -7.32
N LEU A 69 -8.31 15.23 -7.89
CA LEU A 69 -7.62 15.59 -9.14
C LEU A 69 -8.51 15.55 -10.40
N LYS A 70 -9.71 14.94 -10.36
CA LYS A 70 -10.63 14.96 -11.50
C LYS A 70 -11.29 16.34 -11.73
N ASN A 71 -11.16 17.26 -10.78
CA ASN A 71 -11.69 18.61 -10.86
C ASN A 71 -10.64 19.65 -11.33
N LEU A 72 -9.46 19.17 -11.76
CA LEU A 72 -8.42 19.91 -12.48
C LEU A 72 -8.34 19.36 -13.90
#